data_AF-A0A7S2VC46-F1
#
_entry.id   AF-A0A7S2VC46-F1
#
_cell.length_a   1.000
_cell.length_b   1.000
_cell.length_c   1.000
_cell.angle_alpha   90.00
_cell.angle_beta   90.00
_cell.angle_gamma   90.00
#
_symmetry.space_group_name_H-M   'P 1'
#
loop_
_entity.id
_entity.type
_entity.pdbx_description
1 polymer ?
#
loop_
_entity_poly.entity_id
_entity_poly.type
_entity_poly.pdbx_seq_one_letter_code
_entity_poly.pdbx_strand_id
1 'polypeptide(L)'
;IDPTMKFLAAAVFALAPACTLAWAPTKIRHENRALHQMPLVSNKKLFVSPFKSSSAFDPLNLAEQNLESNPTAKNPLVLSGAVVTFAVLPTVLFPESASAAGAGNAIPSALAAYGHYVSILALIACTCYERFIIKPNMSDAEEDGIAIADSLLGVFGLVLVWTGYLRLTQYEKGWEFYAHEPFFWLKIALLGVYGASSFFNTTKIIQRSVAKRTGGDFQPMNEKLAKRMQQICNAELTALASIPLTATFMARGVGYSNSIPWQAEAAVDALIFGGLSFKYIKEAIQFEDGPLEPAEPDVAP
;
A
#
# COMPACT_ATOMS: atom_id res chain seq x y z
N ILE A 1 -24.86 14.27 5.48
CA ILE A 1 -23.41 14.19 5.78
C ILE A 1 -23.15 15.09 6.97
N ASP A 2 -22.79 14.48 8.10
CA ASP A 2 -22.64 15.09 9.43
C ASP A 2 -21.53 16.18 9.43
N PRO A 3 -21.72 17.34 10.10
CA PRO A 3 -20.70 18.38 10.23
C PRO A 3 -19.39 17.90 10.89
N THR A 4 -19.42 16.85 11.72
CA THR A 4 -18.22 16.24 12.33
C THR A 4 -17.34 15.53 11.30
N MET A 5 -17.95 14.92 10.28
CA MET A 5 -17.24 14.25 9.18
C MET A 5 -16.52 15.24 8.25
N LYS A 6 -17.03 16.47 8.15
CA LYS A 6 -16.35 17.55 7.40
C LYS A 6 -15.08 18.00 8.11
N PHE A 7 -15.06 18.01 9.45
CA PHE A 7 -13.88 18.37 10.23
C PHE A 7 -12.75 17.34 10.12
N LEU A 8 -13.08 16.05 10.20
CA LEU A 8 -12.11 14.95 10.02
C LEU A 8 -11.56 14.91 8.60
N ALA A 9 -12.42 15.07 7.58
CA ALA A 9 -11.98 15.16 6.20
C ALA A 9 -11.14 16.42 5.94
N ALA A 10 -11.50 17.57 6.51
CA ALA A 10 -10.73 18.80 6.38
C ALA A 10 -9.35 18.73 7.08
N ALA A 11 -9.25 18.07 8.24
CA ALA A 11 -7.98 17.87 8.94
C ALA A 11 -7.01 16.97 8.15
N VAL A 12 -7.54 15.95 7.46
CA VAL A 12 -6.77 15.06 6.57
C VAL A 12 -6.36 15.77 5.27
N PHE A 13 -7.24 16.59 4.69
CA PHE A 13 -6.95 17.33 3.44
C PHE A 13 -6.08 18.59 3.65
N ALA A 14 -6.07 19.17 4.85
CA ALA A 14 -5.26 20.36 5.16
C ALA A 14 -3.74 20.09 5.19
N LEU A 15 -3.31 18.83 5.17
CA LEU A 15 -1.91 18.42 5.07
C LEU A 15 -1.38 18.29 3.63
N ALA A 16 -2.25 18.46 2.62
CA ALA A 16 -1.90 18.31 1.21
C ALA A 16 -1.11 19.48 0.53
N PRO A 17 -1.01 20.73 1.04
CA PRO A 17 -0.43 21.80 0.23
C PRO A 17 1.11 21.85 0.20
N ALA A 18 1.83 21.00 0.95
CA ALA A 18 3.30 21.02 0.91
C ALA A 18 3.91 20.31 -0.33
N CYS A 19 3.21 19.37 -0.95
CA CYS A 19 3.74 18.57 -2.07
C CYS A 19 3.62 19.24 -3.45
N THR A 20 2.75 20.25 -3.61
CA THR A 20 2.47 20.84 -4.93
C THR A 20 3.48 21.89 -5.39
N LEU A 21 4.32 22.42 -4.49
CA LEU A 21 5.36 23.40 -4.84
C LEU A 21 6.68 22.76 -5.33
N ALA A 22 6.84 21.43 -5.19
CA ALA A 22 8.04 20.72 -5.62
C ALA A 22 7.94 20.15 -7.06
N TRP A 23 6.75 20.17 -7.67
CA TRP A 23 6.48 19.52 -8.96
C TRP A 23 6.11 20.54 -10.04
N ALA A 24 7.12 21.08 -10.72
CA ALA A 24 6.96 21.71 -12.03
C ALA A 24 7.53 20.75 -13.10
N PRO A 25 6.72 20.21 -14.03
CA PRO A 25 7.19 19.24 -15.00
C PRO A 25 8.09 19.88 -16.07
N THR A 26 9.29 19.32 -16.25
CA THR A 26 10.18 19.60 -17.38
C THR A 26 9.59 19.04 -18.68
N LYS A 27 9.63 19.87 -19.73
CA LYS A 27 9.03 19.63 -21.05
C LYS A 27 9.83 18.55 -21.79
N ILE A 28 9.33 17.32 -21.86
CA ILE A 28 9.92 16.26 -22.69
C ILE A 28 9.48 16.47 -24.15
N ARG A 29 10.46 16.65 -25.05
CA ARG A 29 10.28 16.79 -26.50
C ARG A 29 10.00 15.42 -27.11
N HIS A 30 8.79 15.19 -27.61
CA HIS A 30 8.46 14.00 -28.40
C HIS A 30 8.97 14.15 -29.83
N GLU A 31 9.93 13.33 -30.24
CA GLU A 31 10.27 13.14 -31.65
C GLU A 31 9.35 12.08 -32.26
N ASN A 32 8.55 12.51 -33.25
CA ASN A 32 7.67 11.64 -34.02
C ASN A 32 8.50 10.77 -34.98
N ARG A 33 8.64 9.47 -34.70
CA ARG A 33 9.08 8.48 -35.69
C ARG A 33 7.87 7.70 -36.19
N ALA A 34 7.51 7.94 -37.45
CA ALA A 34 6.45 7.25 -38.17
C ALA A 34 6.71 5.74 -38.26
N LEU A 35 5.74 4.93 -37.84
CA LEU A 35 5.75 3.48 -38.04
C LEU A 35 5.03 3.16 -39.35
N HIS A 36 5.78 2.61 -40.30
CA HIS A 36 5.24 2.02 -41.53
C HIS A 36 4.32 0.83 -41.21
N GLN A 37 3.13 0.84 -41.81
CA GLN A 37 2.21 -0.28 -41.84
C GLN A 37 2.82 -1.43 -42.67
N MET A 38 2.82 -2.64 -42.10
CA MET A 38 3.06 -3.88 -42.82
C MET A 38 1.76 -4.71 -42.91
N PRO A 39 1.50 -5.43 -44.01
CA PRO A 39 0.24 -6.11 -44.24
C PRO A 39 0.16 -7.45 -43.50
N LEU A 40 -1.04 -7.77 -43.02
CA LEU A 40 -1.36 -9.05 -42.36
C LEU A 40 -1.36 -10.20 -43.37
N VAL A 41 -0.45 -11.16 -43.18
CA VAL A 41 -0.47 -12.45 -43.89
C VAL A 41 -1.10 -13.49 -42.97
N SER A 42 -2.28 -13.98 -43.37
CA SER A 42 -2.98 -15.11 -42.79
C SER A 42 -2.25 -16.42 -43.10
N ASN A 43 -1.87 -17.18 -42.08
CA ASN A 43 -1.44 -18.56 -42.28
C ASN A 43 -1.96 -19.46 -41.16
N LYS A 44 -3.01 -20.22 -41.47
CA LYS A 44 -3.49 -21.34 -40.66
C LYS A 44 -2.58 -22.54 -40.91
N LYS A 45 -1.84 -23.00 -39.89
CA LYS A 45 -1.65 -24.43 -39.56
C LYS A 45 -0.63 -24.64 -38.42
N LEU A 46 -0.97 -25.63 -37.57
CA LEU A 46 -0.16 -26.39 -36.62
C LEU A 46 0.40 -25.67 -35.38
N PHE A 47 -0.32 -25.79 -34.26
CA PHE A 47 0.27 -25.80 -32.92
C PHE A 47 -0.01 -27.16 -32.29
N VAL A 48 1.02 -28.00 -32.20
CA VAL A 48 1.06 -29.24 -31.44
C VAL A 48 1.54 -28.87 -30.04
N SER A 49 0.74 -29.15 -29.00
CA SER A 49 1.14 -28.86 -27.62
C SER A 49 2.25 -29.83 -27.17
N PRO A 50 3.37 -29.35 -26.60
CA PRO A 50 4.52 -30.20 -26.27
C PRO A 50 4.43 -30.86 -24.89
N PHE A 51 3.28 -30.85 -24.21
CA PHE A 51 3.21 -31.30 -22.83
C PHE A 51 2.70 -32.75 -22.71
N LYS A 52 3.65 -33.67 -22.53
CA LYS A 52 3.42 -35.06 -22.13
C LYS A 52 2.75 -35.03 -20.75
N SER A 53 1.51 -35.52 -20.66
CA SER A 53 0.77 -35.67 -19.40
C SER A 53 1.56 -36.59 -18.47
N SER A 54 2.22 -36.00 -17.47
CA SER A 54 2.71 -36.73 -16.31
C SER A 54 1.51 -37.18 -15.49
N SER A 55 1.56 -38.43 -15.01
CA SER A 55 0.59 -39.00 -14.07
C SER A 55 0.27 -37.99 -12.97
N ALA A 56 -1.01 -37.66 -12.82
CA ALA A 56 -1.49 -36.69 -11.85
C ALA A 56 -1.03 -37.09 -10.44
N PHE A 57 -0.36 -36.18 -9.76
CA PHE A 57 -0.06 -36.29 -8.34
C PHE A 57 -1.39 -36.11 -7.59
N ASP A 58 -1.97 -37.22 -7.11
CA ASP A 58 -3.18 -37.26 -6.27
C ASP A 58 -2.78 -37.64 -4.83
N PRO A 59 -2.37 -36.68 -3.99
CA PRO A 59 -1.89 -36.95 -2.63
C PRO A 59 -3.01 -37.34 -1.66
N LEU A 60 -4.27 -37.30 -2.08
CA LEU A 60 -5.43 -37.63 -1.25
C LEU A 60 -6.21 -38.85 -1.78
N ASN A 61 -5.70 -39.51 -2.82
CA ASN A 61 -6.26 -40.73 -3.44
C ASN A 61 -7.79 -40.69 -3.65
N LEU A 62 -8.31 -39.55 -4.09
CA LEU A 62 -9.75 -39.34 -4.27
C LEU A 62 -10.27 -39.97 -5.57
N ALA A 63 -9.37 -40.31 -6.48
CA ALA A 63 -9.70 -41.02 -7.71
C ALA A 63 -10.12 -42.48 -7.45
N GLU A 64 -9.50 -43.19 -6.50
CA GLU A 64 -9.88 -44.57 -6.18
C GLU A 64 -11.19 -44.67 -5.40
N GLN A 65 -11.48 -43.70 -4.53
CA GLN A 65 -12.69 -43.73 -3.69
C GLN A 65 -14.01 -43.74 -4.48
N ASN A 66 -13.97 -43.29 -5.74
CA ASN A 66 -15.15 -43.23 -6.60
C ASN A 66 -15.39 -44.49 -7.44
N LEU A 67 -14.50 -45.49 -7.39
CA LEU A 67 -14.65 -46.73 -8.17
C LEU A 67 -15.39 -47.84 -7.42
N GLU A 68 -15.47 -47.79 -6.09
CA GLU A 68 -16.11 -48.86 -5.30
C GLU A 68 -17.63 -48.72 -5.11
N SER A 69 -18.26 -47.62 -5.53
CA SER A 69 -19.63 -47.30 -5.08
C SER A 69 -20.79 -47.50 -6.07
N ASN A 70 -20.61 -48.02 -7.29
CA ASN A 70 -21.78 -48.40 -8.11
C ASN A 70 -21.48 -49.31 -9.34
N PRO A 71 -22.04 -50.53 -9.47
CA PRO A 71 -21.77 -51.43 -10.60
C PRO A 71 -22.64 -51.17 -11.86
N THR A 72 -23.39 -50.08 -11.96
CA THR A 72 -24.30 -49.83 -13.10
C THR A 72 -23.96 -48.54 -13.86
N ALA A 73 -22.91 -48.56 -14.67
CA ALA A 73 -22.67 -47.54 -15.70
C ALA A 73 -22.09 -48.17 -16.97
N LYS A 74 -22.88 -49.02 -17.64
CA LYS A 74 -22.62 -49.40 -19.03
C LYS A 74 -23.23 -48.34 -19.94
N ASN A 75 -22.44 -47.33 -20.32
CA ASN A 75 -22.55 -46.59 -21.58
C ASN A 75 -21.28 -45.72 -21.72
N PRO A 76 -20.37 -45.99 -22.69
CA PRO A 76 -19.21 -45.15 -22.89
C PRO A 76 -19.67 -43.85 -23.58
N LEU A 77 -19.85 -42.78 -22.81
CA LEU A 77 -20.11 -41.47 -23.36
C LEU A 77 -18.80 -40.93 -23.96
N VAL A 78 -18.77 -40.93 -25.29
CA VAL A 78 -17.72 -40.37 -26.14
C VAL A 78 -17.44 -38.92 -25.72
N LEU A 79 -16.28 -38.71 -25.11
CA LEU A 79 -15.76 -37.40 -24.73
C LEU A 79 -15.22 -36.70 -26.00
N SER A 80 -16.12 -36.09 -26.77
CA SER A 80 -15.73 -35.16 -27.84
C SER A 80 -15.72 -33.74 -27.28
N GLY A 81 -14.52 -33.14 -27.32
CA GLY A 81 -14.16 -31.79 -26.91
C GLY A 81 -15.30 -30.78 -26.74
N ALA A 82 -15.68 -30.55 -25.49
CA ALA A 82 -16.30 -29.32 -25.04
C ALA A 82 -15.56 -28.90 -23.78
N VAL A 83 -14.76 -27.83 -23.88
CA VAL A 83 -14.30 -27.06 -22.73
C VAL A 83 -15.55 -26.45 -22.11
N VAL A 84 -16.21 -27.21 -21.25
CA VAL A 84 -17.25 -26.68 -20.37
C VAL A 84 -16.51 -26.03 -19.22
N THR A 85 -16.52 -24.71 -19.22
CA THR A 85 -16.16 -23.87 -18.09
C THR A 85 -16.85 -24.41 -16.83
N PHE A 86 -16.06 -24.95 -15.90
CA PHE A 86 -16.51 -25.51 -14.61
C PHE A 86 -17.04 -24.43 -13.63
N ALA A 87 -17.46 -23.27 -14.13
CA ALA A 87 -17.99 -22.16 -13.34
C ALA A 87 -19.53 -22.08 -13.36
N VAL A 88 -20.22 -22.94 -14.13
CA VAL A 88 -21.69 -22.82 -14.34
C VAL A 88 -22.51 -23.88 -13.60
N LEU A 89 -21.89 -24.96 -13.09
CA LEU A 89 -22.64 -25.99 -12.37
C LEU A 89 -23.26 -25.55 -11.03
N PRO A 90 -22.62 -24.69 -10.20
CA PRO A 90 -23.22 -24.28 -8.93
C PRO A 90 -24.49 -23.43 -9.13
N THR A 91 -24.58 -22.70 -10.25
CA THR A 91 -25.60 -21.69 -10.52
C THR A 91 -26.96 -22.29 -10.87
N VAL A 92 -26.99 -23.54 -11.36
CA VAL A 92 -28.23 -24.21 -11.82
C VAL A 92 -28.88 -25.04 -10.71
N LEU A 93 -28.08 -25.54 -9.77
CA LEU A 93 -28.57 -26.41 -8.68
C LEU A 93 -28.91 -25.65 -7.39
N PHE A 94 -28.43 -24.41 -7.26
CA PHE A 94 -28.64 -23.57 -6.07
C PHE A 94 -28.97 -22.13 -6.49
N PRO A 95 -30.21 -21.84 -6.92
CA PRO A 95 -30.60 -20.49 -7.37
C PRO A 95 -30.43 -19.41 -6.30
N GLU A 96 -30.35 -19.80 -5.02
CA GLU A 96 -30.11 -18.90 -3.88
C GLU A 96 -28.64 -18.51 -3.71
N SER A 97 -27.71 -19.32 -4.23
CA SER A 97 -26.27 -19.01 -4.24
C SER A 97 -25.81 -18.18 -5.44
N ALA A 98 -26.72 -17.93 -6.39
CA ALA A 98 -26.47 -17.12 -7.58
C ALA A 98 -26.70 -15.61 -7.35
N SER A 99 -26.95 -15.16 -6.12
CA SER A 99 -27.16 -13.74 -5.79
C SER A 99 -25.88 -12.97 -5.40
N ALA A 100 -24.68 -13.50 -5.68
CA ALA A 100 -23.44 -12.75 -5.49
C ALA A 100 -23.04 -11.90 -6.73
N ALA A 101 -23.80 -11.98 -7.83
CA ALA A 101 -23.51 -11.25 -9.05
C ALA A 101 -24.38 -9.99 -9.16
N GLY A 102 -23.94 -8.92 -8.50
CA GLY A 102 -24.45 -7.57 -8.72
C GLY A 102 -24.76 -6.76 -7.47
N ALA A 103 -23.82 -6.65 -6.52
CA ALA A 103 -23.89 -5.52 -5.58
C ALA A 103 -23.85 -4.23 -6.41
N GLY A 104 -24.83 -3.33 -6.24
CA GLY A 104 -24.98 -2.09 -7.05
C GLY A 104 -23.73 -1.20 -7.09
N ASN A 105 -22.74 -1.48 -6.24
CA ASN A 105 -21.45 -0.79 -6.14
C ASN A 105 -20.22 -1.71 -6.28
N ALA A 106 -20.34 -2.89 -6.92
CA ALA A 106 -19.25 -3.87 -6.99
C ALA A 106 -17.96 -3.30 -7.61
N ILE A 107 -18.05 -2.57 -8.73
CA ILE A 107 -16.89 -1.95 -9.38
C ILE A 107 -16.26 -0.86 -8.50
N PRO A 108 -17.00 0.16 -8.00
CA PRO A 108 -16.43 1.16 -7.09
C PRO A 108 -15.83 0.57 -5.81
N SER A 109 -16.49 -0.43 -5.22
CA SER A 109 -16.00 -1.12 -4.03
C SER A 109 -14.67 -1.85 -4.30
N ALA A 110 -14.58 -2.57 -5.42
CA ALA A 110 -13.35 -3.25 -5.82
C ALA A 110 -12.20 -2.26 -6.09
N LEU A 111 -12.48 -1.13 -6.75
CA LEU A 111 -11.49 -0.08 -7.00
C LEU A 111 -11.00 0.59 -5.70
N ALA A 112 -11.91 0.86 -4.76
CA ALA A 112 -11.55 1.40 -3.45
C ALA A 112 -10.66 0.42 -2.67
N ALA A 113 -10.99 -0.88 -2.69
CA ALA A 113 -10.15 -1.90 -2.06
C ALA A 113 -8.78 -2.03 -2.75
N TYR A 114 -8.74 -2.08 -4.08
CA TYR A 114 -7.50 -2.15 -4.85
C TYR A 114 -6.60 -0.94 -4.58
N GLY A 115 -7.16 0.27 -4.65
CA GLY A 115 -6.42 1.50 -4.35
C GLY A 115 -5.85 1.50 -2.94
N HIS A 116 -6.62 1.01 -1.96
CA HIS A 116 -6.15 0.89 -0.58
C HIS A 116 -4.95 -0.06 -0.46
N TYR A 117 -5.01 -1.25 -1.06
CA TYR A 117 -3.91 -2.22 -1.01
C TYR A 117 -2.67 -1.74 -1.77
N VAL A 118 -2.85 -1.13 -2.94
CA VAL A 118 -1.75 -0.53 -3.71
C VAL A 118 -1.07 0.55 -2.89
N SER A 119 -1.83 1.41 -2.20
CA SER A 119 -1.24 2.42 -1.32
C SER A 119 -0.41 1.81 -0.19
N ILE A 120 -0.88 0.76 0.48
CA ILE A 120 -0.10 0.10 1.54
C ILE A 120 1.24 -0.42 0.99
N LEU A 121 1.19 -1.12 -0.15
CA LEU A 121 2.40 -1.67 -0.78
C LEU A 121 3.34 -0.56 -1.25
N ALA A 122 2.80 0.53 -1.79
CA ALA A 122 3.58 1.68 -2.23
C ALA A 122 4.24 2.41 -1.05
N LEU A 123 3.54 2.59 0.08
CA LEU A 123 4.13 3.14 1.31
C LEU A 123 5.27 2.29 1.83
N ILE A 124 5.08 0.95 1.90
CA ILE A 124 6.16 0.03 2.27
C ILE A 124 7.35 0.15 1.31
N ALA A 125 7.10 0.18 0.00
CA ALA A 125 8.15 0.30 -1.00
C ALA A 125 8.93 1.63 -0.88
N CYS A 126 8.24 2.76 -0.70
CA CYS A 126 8.86 4.08 -0.54
C CYS A 126 9.65 4.16 0.77
N THR A 127 9.10 3.70 1.89
CA THR A 127 9.81 3.68 3.18
C THR A 127 11.03 2.75 3.15
N CYS A 128 10.93 1.59 2.48
CA CYS A 128 12.10 0.73 2.25
C CYS A 128 13.17 1.43 1.40
N TYR A 129 12.75 2.12 0.33
CA TYR A 129 13.67 2.87 -0.53
C TYR A 129 14.41 3.96 0.26
N GLU A 130 13.69 4.80 1.01
CA GLU A 130 14.31 5.79 1.91
C GLU A 130 15.28 5.13 2.87
N ARG A 131 14.85 4.06 3.55
CA ARG A 131 15.68 3.34 4.51
C ARG A 131 16.99 2.84 3.90
N PHE A 132 16.99 2.34 2.68
CA PHE A 132 18.18 1.78 2.03
C PHE A 132 19.09 2.84 1.41
N ILE A 133 18.54 3.98 0.98
CA ILE A 133 19.31 5.04 0.32
C ILE A 133 19.91 6.02 1.33
N ILE A 134 19.23 6.30 2.44
CA ILE A 134 19.73 7.20 3.49
C ILE A 134 21.05 6.66 4.05
N LYS A 135 22.14 7.40 3.84
CA LYS A 135 23.48 7.11 4.34
C LYS A 135 24.30 8.41 4.45
N PRO A 136 25.35 8.45 5.29
CA PRO A 136 26.24 9.61 5.32
C PRO A 136 26.91 9.82 3.95
N ASN A 137 27.18 11.07 3.61
CA ASN A 137 27.85 11.46 2.35
C ASN A 137 27.18 10.90 1.07
N MET A 138 25.85 10.83 1.04
CA MET A 138 25.12 10.43 -0.16
C MET A 138 25.26 11.44 -1.30
N SER A 139 25.19 10.95 -2.53
CA SER A 139 25.31 11.76 -3.74
C SER A 139 24.08 12.62 -3.99
N ASP A 140 24.24 13.68 -4.80
CA ASP A 140 23.14 14.56 -5.21
C ASP A 140 21.96 13.81 -5.85
N ALA A 141 22.24 12.73 -6.58
CA ALA A 141 21.23 11.89 -7.22
C ALA A 141 20.45 11.05 -6.19
N GLU A 142 21.11 10.62 -5.11
CA GLU A 142 20.47 9.91 -4.00
C GLU A 142 19.58 10.86 -3.19
N GLU A 143 20.01 12.11 -2.97
CA GLU A 143 19.20 13.18 -2.36
C GLU A 143 17.92 13.46 -3.16
N ASP A 144 18.03 13.58 -4.49
CA ASP A 144 16.86 13.77 -5.35
C ASP A 144 15.96 12.53 -5.34
N GLY A 145 16.56 11.33 -5.31
CA GLY A 145 15.85 10.07 -5.23
C GLY A 145 14.99 9.95 -3.96
N ILE A 146 15.53 10.30 -2.80
CA ILE A 146 14.75 10.28 -1.55
C ILE A 146 13.67 11.37 -1.54
N ALA A 147 13.91 12.55 -2.13
CA ALA A 147 12.88 13.58 -2.24
C ALA A 147 11.69 13.15 -3.11
N ILE A 148 11.95 12.39 -4.17
CA ILE A 148 10.90 11.79 -5.00
C ILE A 148 10.16 10.70 -4.21
N ALA A 149 10.88 9.83 -3.50
CA ALA A 149 10.28 8.77 -2.70
C ALA A 149 9.36 9.32 -1.58
N ASP A 150 9.81 10.34 -0.85
CA ASP A 150 9.04 11.03 0.19
C ASP A 150 7.79 11.73 -0.38
N SER A 151 7.91 12.34 -1.56
CA SER A 151 6.75 12.91 -2.27
C SER A 151 5.72 11.84 -2.66
N LEU A 152 6.18 10.68 -3.15
CA LEU A 152 5.30 9.55 -3.46
C LEU A 152 4.66 8.98 -2.19
N LEU A 153 5.39 8.91 -1.08
CA LEU A 153 4.88 8.51 0.22
C LEU A 153 3.70 9.40 0.63
N GLY A 154 3.84 10.73 0.50
CA GLY A 154 2.76 11.68 0.75
C GLY A 154 1.53 11.44 -0.14
N VAL A 155 1.72 11.23 -1.44
CA VAL A 155 0.62 10.95 -2.38
C VAL A 155 -0.09 9.64 -2.05
N PHE A 156 0.65 8.54 -1.86
CA PHE A 156 0.06 7.24 -1.55
C PHE A 156 -0.58 7.21 -0.16
N GLY A 157 -0.06 7.98 0.79
CA GLY A 157 -0.66 8.18 2.11
C GLY A 157 -2.03 8.85 2.02
N LEU A 158 -2.17 9.90 1.21
CA LEU A 158 -3.47 10.53 0.95
C LEU A 158 -4.45 9.55 0.28
N VAL A 159 -4.00 8.80 -0.72
CA VAL A 159 -4.82 7.77 -1.39
C VAL A 159 -5.23 6.68 -0.40
N LEU A 160 -4.35 6.26 0.51
CA LEU A 160 -4.63 5.26 1.55
C LEU A 160 -5.77 5.72 2.45
N VAL A 161 -5.66 6.93 3.00
CA VAL A 161 -6.67 7.48 3.92
C VAL A 161 -7.99 7.70 3.20
N TRP A 162 -7.95 8.23 1.97
CA TRP A 162 -9.15 8.45 1.16
C TRP A 162 -9.89 7.15 0.86
N THR A 163 -9.19 6.14 0.34
CA THR A 163 -9.78 4.83 0.05
C THR A 163 -10.21 4.10 1.31
N GLY A 164 -9.47 4.25 2.42
CA GLY A 164 -9.84 3.72 3.73
C GLY A 164 -11.16 4.31 4.25
N TYR A 165 -11.34 5.62 4.10
CA TYR A 165 -12.59 6.31 4.44
C TYR A 165 -13.78 5.83 3.60
N LEU A 166 -13.58 5.60 2.30
CA LEU A 166 -14.63 5.03 1.43
C LEU A 166 -15.01 3.61 1.86
N ARG A 167 -14.02 2.78 2.21
CA ARG A 167 -14.26 1.42 2.73
C ARG A 167 -15.02 1.45 4.05
N LEU A 168 -14.63 2.34 4.96
CA LEU A 168 -15.27 2.55 6.26
C LEU A 168 -16.75 2.95 6.14
N THR A 169 -17.10 3.82 5.19
CA THR A 169 -18.42 4.47 5.15
C THR A 169 -19.36 3.98 4.05
N GLN A 170 -18.85 3.56 2.89
CA GLN A 170 -19.66 3.28 1.69
C GLN A 170 -19.68 1.81 1.27
N TYR A 171 -18.61 1.06 1.53
CA TYR A 171 -18.39 -0.23 0.84
C TYR A 171 -18.24 -1.46 1.75
N GLU A 172 -18.00 -1.29 3.06
CA GLU A 172 -17.87 -2.41 4.00
C GLU A 172 -19.01 -2.45 5.04
N LYS A 173 -18.71 -2.85 6.29
CA LYS A 173 -19.67 -3.11 7.37
C LYS A 173 -20.35 -1.85 7.95
N GLY A 174 -19.93 -0.66 7.52
CA GLY A 174 -20.46 0.63 7.97
C GLY A 174 -19.85 1.15 9.28
N TRP A 175 -20.04 2.44 9.53
CA TRP A 175 -19.42 3.17 10.65
C TRP A 175 -19.71 2.56 12.02
N GLU A 176 -20.96 2.20 12.30
CA GLU A 176 -21.39 1.65 13.60
C GLU A 176 -20.62 0.37 13.99
N PHE A 177 -20.23 -0.44 13.01
CA PHE A 177 -19.41 -1.62 13.27
C PHE A 177 -17.98 -1.22 13.67
N TYR A 178 -17.36 -0.31 12.92
CA TYR A 178 -15.95 0.04 13.09
C TYR A 178 -15.69 0.96 14.28
N ALA A 179 -16.64 1.82 14.63
CA ALA A 179 -16.51 2.73 15.76
C ALA A 179 -16.31 1.98 17.09
N HIS A 180 -16.99 0.85 17.27
CA HIS A 180 -16.92 0.03 18.49
C HIS A 180 -15.91 -1.13 18.41
N GLU A 181 -14.94 -1.02 17.50
CA GLU A 181 -13.92 -2.03 17.29
C GLU A 181 -12.54 -1.47 17.73
N PRO A 182 -11.95 -1.98 18.84
CA PRO A 182 -10.67 -1.47 19.35
C PRO A 182 -9.46 -1.67 18.42
N PHE A 183 -9.42 -2.74 17.64
CA PHE A 183 -8.42 -2.95 16.58
C PHE A 183 -8.59 -2.02 15.39
N PHE A 184 -9.80 -1.50 15.13
CA PHE A 184 -9.97 -0.39 14.18
C PHE A 184 -9.21 0.84 14.67
N TRP A 185 -9.39 1.25 15.92
CA TRP A 185 -8.66 2.39 16.49
C TRP A 185 -7.16 2.11 16.62
N LEU A 186 -6.75 0.91 17.07
CA LEU A 186 -5.33 0.55 17.08
C LEU A 186 -4.67 0.66 15.70
N LYS A 187 -5.38 0.27 14.63
CA LYS A 187 -4.92 0.45 13.25
C LYS A 187 -4.78 1.93 12.88
N ILE A 188 -5.73 2.78 13.28
CA ILE A 188 -5.68 4.23 13.05
C ILE A 188 -4.54 4.86 13.86
N ALA A 189 -4.33 4.45 15.11
CA ALA A 189 -3.19 4.83 15.93
C ALA A 189 -1.85 4.47 15.27
N LEU A 190 -1.68 3.24 14.78
CA LEU A 190 -0.46 2.80 14.09
C LEU A 190 -0.21 3.60 12.81
N LEU A 191 -1.26 3.87 12.03
CA LEU A 191 -1.16 4.74 10.85
C LEU A 191 -0.80 6.18 11.24
N GLY A 192 -1.33 6.68 12.36
CA GLY A 192 -1.00 7.97 12.92
C GLY A 192 0.46 8.04 13.39
N VAL A 193 0.96 7.02 14.09
CA VAL A 193 2.37 6.91 14.49
C VAL A 193 3.28 6.94 13.27
N TYR A 194 2.97 6.13 12.24
CA TYR A 194 3.70 6.11 10.97
C TYR A 194 3.74 7.50 10.31
N GLY A 195 2.58 8.12 10.10
CA GLY A 195 2.51 9.43 9.46
C GLY A 195 3.20 10.53 10.28
N ALA A 196 3.05 10.49 11.60
CA ALA A 196 3.65 11.48 12.50
C ALA A 196 5.18 11.35 12.60
N SER A 197 5.73 10.13 12.60
CA SER A 197 7.19 9.93 12.59
C SER A 197 7.81 10.36 11.27
N SER A 198 7.11 10.14 10.15
CA SER A 198 7.56 10.50 8.81
C SER A 198 7.82 12.00 8.68
N PHE A 199 7.12 12.84 9.45
CA PHE A 199 7.34 14.28 9.43
C PHE A 199 8.78 14.69 9.74
N PHE A 200 9.53 13.91 10.52
CA PHE A 200 10.93 14.23 10.75
C PHE A 200 11.76 14.10 9.46
N ASN A 201 11.65 12.97 8.77
CA ASN A 201 12.37 12.71 7.52
C ASN A 201 11.91 13.68 6.43
N THR A 202 10.60 13.84 6.25
CA THR A 202 10.01 14.78 5.29
C THR A 202 10.52 16.21 5.51
N THR A 203 10.55 16.69 6.75
CA THR A 203 11.04 18.05 7.05
C THR A 203 12.51 18.21 6.66
N LYS A 204 13.35 17.22 6.98
CA LYS A 204 14.78 17.26 6.63
C LYS A 204 15.02 17.15 5.13
N ILE A 205 14.32 16.26 4.45
CA ILE A 205 14.37 16.10 2.99
C ILE A 205 13.97 17.41 2.29
N ILE A 206 12.91 18.07 2.76
CA ILE A 206 12.48 19.37 2.24
C ILE A 206 13.54 20.44 2.49
N GLN A 207 14.05 20.58 3.73
CA GLN A 207 15.10 21.54 4.06
C GLN A 207 16.33 21.38 3.17
N ARG A 208 16.78 20.14 2.96
CA ARG A 208 17.93 19.81 2.09
C ARG A 208 17.63 20.10 0.62
N SER A 209 16.44 19.71 0.14
CA SER A 209 16.00 19.99 -1.23
C SER A 209 15.93 21.49 -1.52
N VAL A 210 15.46 22.28 -0.56
CA VAL A 210 15.42 23.75 -0.66
C VAL A 210 16.84 24.31 -0.67
N ALA A 211 17.71 23.92 0.27
CA ALA A 211 19.09 24.38 0.34
C ALA A 211 19.86 24.10 -0.98
N LYS A 212 19.69 22.92 -1.55
CA LYS A 212 20.28 22.54 -2.86
C LYS A 212 19.79 23.44 -4.00
N ARG A 213 18.49 23.80 -4.02
CA ARG A 213 17.89 24.63 -5.09
C ARG A 213 18.21 26.11 -4.97
N THR A 214 18.36 26.63 -3.75
CA THR A 214 18.59 28.06 -3.51
C THR A 214 20.07 28.44 -3.40
N GLY A 215 20.98 27.46 -3.45
CA GLY A 215 22.40 27.68 -3.21
C GLY A 215 22.72 28.01 -1.75
N GLY A 216 21.89 27.51 -0.82
CA GLY A 216 22.13 27.63 0.61
C GLY A 216 23.25 26.72 1.11
N ASP A 217 23.38 26.60 2.43
CA ASP A 217 24.35 25.70 3.06
C ASP A 217 23.96 24.23 2.86
N PHE A 218 24.35 23.68 1.71
CA PHE A 218 24.13 22.29 1.34
C PHE A 218 25.41 21.50 1.61
N GLN A 219 25.50 20.93 2.82
CA GLN A 219 26.58 20.03 3.20
C GLN A 219 26.18 18.56 3.01
N PRO A 220 27.17 17.67 2.75
CA PRO A 220 26.93 16.23 2.76
C PRO A 220 26.24 15.78 4.04
N MET A 221 25.34 14.80 3.93
CA MET A 221 24.58 14.34 5.09
C MET A 221 25.50 13.74 6.15
N ASN A 222 25.39 14.23 7.40
CA ASN A 222 26.13 13.72 8.54
C ASN A 222 25.61 12.32 8.96
N GLU A 223 26.48 11.47 9.48
CA GLU A 223 26.15 10.19 10.10
C GLU A 223 25.09 10.28 11.21
N LYS A 224 25.14 11.30 12.08
CA LYS A 224 24.14 11.49 13.13
C LYS A 224 22.73 11.68 12.56
N LEU A 225 22.61 12.48 11.49
CA LEU A 225 21.34 12.70 10.80
C LEU A 225 20.88 11.42 10.08
N ALA A 226 21.76 10.81 9.29
CA ALA A 226 21.46 9.58 8.56
C ALA A 226 20.97 8.47 9.50
N LYS A 227 21.66 8.26 10.62
CA LYS A 227 21.29 7.26 11.64
C LYS A 227 19.92 7.55 12.24
N ARG A 228 19.62 8.81 12.55
CA ARG A 228 18.31 9.19 13.10
C ARG A 228 17.18 8.92 12.10
N MET A 229 17.37 9.30 10.84
CA MET A 229 16.39 9.07 9.78
C MET A 229 16.17 7.56 9.53
N GLN A 230 17.24 6.75 9.51
CA GLN A 230 17.14 5.30 9.40
C GLN A 230 16.38 4.64 10.56
N GLN A 231 16.58 5.12 11.80
CA GLN A 231 15.84 4.62 12.96
C GLN A 231 14.34 4.90 12.84
N ILE A 232 13.98 6.08 12.33
CA ILE A 232 12.58 6.44 12.06
C ILE A 232 11.99 5.52 11.00
N CYS A 233 12.69 5.29 9.87
CA CYS A 233 12.22 4.35 8.85
C CYS A 233 12.03 2.92 9.39
N ASN A 234 12.89 2.44 10.29
CA ASN A 234 12.71 1.11 10.91
C ASN A 234 11.44 1.06 11.78
N ALA A 235 11.16 2.11 12.53
CA ALA A 235 9.94 2.22 13.34
C ALA A 235 8.69 2.29 12.44
N GLU A 236 8.78 3.02 11.33
CA GLU A 236 7.73 3.12 10.31
C GLU A 236 7.42 1.78 9.65
N LEU A 237 8.44 1.03 9.24
CA LEU A 237 8.26 -0.32 8.69
C LEU A 237 7.62 -1.27 9.71
N THR A 238 7.93 -1.13 10.99
CA THR A 238 7.30 -1.91 12.06
C THR A 238 5.82 -1.55 12.22
N ALA A 239 5.48 -0.25 12.17
CA ALA A 239 4.10 0.21 12.19
C ALA A 239 3.32 -0.28 10.95
N LEU A 240 3.89 -0.13 9.75
CA LEU A 240 3.30 -0.62 8.50
C LEU A 240 3.09 -2.13 8.49
N ALA A 241 4.02 -2.91 9.05
CA ALA A 241 3.87 -4.36 9.18
C ALA A 241 2.76 -4.76 10.16
N SER A 242 2.50 -3.94 11.17
CA SER A 242 1.48 -4.19 12.21
C SER A 242 0.06 -3.86 11.74
N ILE A 243 -0.11 -2.89 10.82
CA ILE A 243 -1.42 -2.45 10.31
C ILE A 243 -2.25 -3.57 9.66
N PRO A 244 -1.70 -4.43 8.77
CA PRO A 244 -2.45 -5.54 8.20
C PRO A 244 -2.90 -6.56 9.27
N LEU A 245 -2.07 -6.80 10.28
CA LEU A 245 -2.41 -7.73 11.37
C LEU A 245 -3.64 -7.23 12.14
N THR A 246 -3.66 -5.96 12.55
CA THR A 246 -4.82 -5.39 13.24
C THR A 246 -6.06 -5.38 12.35
N ALA A 247 -5.90 -5.12 11.05
CA ALA A 247 -7.01 -5.23 10.10
C ALA A 247 -7.60 -6.64 10.02
N THR A 248 -6.78 -7.70 10.13
CA THR A 248 -7.27 -9.09 10.11
C THR A 248 -8.06 -9.47 11.36
N PHE A 249 -7.68 -8.95 12.53
CA PHE A 249 -8.44 -9.12 13.78
C PHE A 249 -9.76 -8.36 13.73
N MET A 250 -9.72 -7.08 13.33
CA MET A 250 -10.90 -6.23 13.13
C MET A 250 -11.91 -6.84 12.15
N ALA A 251 -11.44 -7.43 11.04
CA ALA A 251 -12.32 -8.07 10.05
C ALA A 251 -13.11 -9.24 10.64
N ARG A 252 -12.60 -9.88 11.69
CA ARG A 252 -13.21 -11.00 12.40
C ARG A 252 -13.95 -10.59 13.68
N GLY A 253 -13.96 -9.29 14.02
CA GLY A 253 -14.65 -8.77 15.20
C GLY A 253 -14.01 -9.19 16.52
N VAL A 254 -12.72 -9.53 16.51
CA VAL A 254 -11.99 -9.92 17.72
C VAL A 254 -11.85 -8.70 18.62
N GLY A 255 -12.45 -8.71 19.82
CA GLY A 255 -12.37 -7.59 20.76
C GLY A 255 -13.44 -6.52 20.57
N TYR A 256 -14.41 -6.72 19.67
CA TYR A 256 -15.56 -5.84 19.51
C TYR A 256 -16.29 -5.62 20.86
N SER A 257 -16.52 -4.36 21.23
CA SER A 257 -17.20 -4.01 22.47
C SER A 257 -17.95 -2.69 22.37
N ASN A 258 -19.27 -2.75 22.55
CA ASN A 258 -20.14 -1.56 22.59
C ASN A 258 -20.05 -0.78 23.92
N SER A 259 -19.36 -1.30 24.93
CA SER A 259 -19.21 -0.62 26.22
C SER A 259 -18.11 0.44 26.22
N ILE A 260 -17.18 0.38 25.25
CA ILE A 260 -16.11 1.36 25.11
C ILE A 260 -16.64 2.53 24.28
N PRO A 261 -16.62 3.76 24.81
CA PRO A 261 -17.01 4.93 24.03
C PRO A 261 -15.95 5.19 22.97
N TRP A 262 -16.31 5.01 21.69
CA TRP A 262 -15.40 5.19 20.57
C TRP A 262 -14.76 6.59 20.52
N GLN A 263 -15.43 7.60 21.09
CA GLN A 263 -14.90 8.96 21.20
C GLN A 263 -13.64 9.02 22.06
N ALA A 264 -13.52 8.15 23.08
CA ALA A 264 -12.32 8.07 23.90
C ALA A 264 -11.16 7.47 23.10
N GLU A 265 -11.40 6.42 22.33
CA GLU A 265 -10.39 5.81 21.46
C GLU A 265 -9.95 6.78 20.35
N ALA A 266 -10.91 7.46 19.71
CA ALA A 266 -10.64 8.51 18.75
C ALA A 266 -9.81 9.66 19.34
N ALA A 267 -10.10 10.06 20.58
CA ALA A 267 -9.36 11.11 21.27
C ALA A 267 -7.91 10.67 21.56
N VAL A 268 -7.70 9.41 21.97
CA VAL A 268 -6.36 8.85 22.17
C VAL A 268 -5.57 8.87 20.86
N ASP A 269 -6.17 8.44 19.75
CA ASP A 269 -5.52 8.44 18.44
C ASP A 269 -5.15 9.85 17.98
N ALA A 270 -6.07 10.82 18.16
CA ALA A 270 -5.83 12.22 17.83
C ALA A 270 -4.70 12.82 18.67
N LEU A 271 -4.62 12.48 19.97
CA LEU A 271 -3.54 12.91 20.85
C LEU A 271 -2.20 12.27 20.47
N ILE A 272 -2.19 10.99 20.12
CA ILE A 272 -0.99 10.29 19.64
C ILE A 272 -0.49 10.95 18.36
N PHE A 273 -1.36 11.09 17.35
CA PHE A 273 -0.98 11.70 16.08
C PHE A 273 -0.52 13.14 16.27
N GLY A 274 -1.31 13.99 16.93
CA GLY A 274 -0.97 15.40 17.14
C GLY A 274 0.28 15.60 17.98
N GLY A 275 0.42 14.85 19.08
CA GLY A 275 1.58 14.93 19.97
C GLY A 275 2.88 14.47 19.29
N LEU A 276 2.84 13.36 18.56
CA LEU A 276 3.99 12.89 17.80
C LEU A 276 4.32 13.83 16.64
N SER A 277 3.31 14.36 15.94
CA SER A 277 3.53 15.30 14.84
C SER A 277 4.25 16.55 15.33
N PHE A 278 3.78 17.14 16.44
CA PHE A 278 4.46 18.27 17.07
C PHE A 278 5.90 17.91 17.48
N LYS A 279 6.08 16.75 18.12
CA LYS A 279 7.40 16.28 18.55
C LYS A 279 8.37 16.17 17.37
N TYR A 280 8.01 15.44 16.32
CA TYR A 280 8.91 15.13 15.21
C TYR A 280 9.20 16.34 14.31
N ILE A 281 8.22 17.21 14.09
CA ILE A 281 8.44 18.48 13.36
C ILE A 281 9.38 19.39 14.16
N LYS A 282 9.12 19.57 15.47
CA LYS A 282 9.97 20.37 16.34
C LYS A 282 11.39 19.80 16.40
N GLU A 283 11.50 18.49 16.57
CA GLU A 283 12.79 17.79 16.58
C GLU A 283 13.55 18.04 15.28
N ALA A 284 12.91 17.90 14.11
CA ALA A 284 13.56 18.10 12.81
C ALA A 284 14.05 19.54 12.60
N ILE A 285 13.27 20.54 13.00
CA ILE A 285 13.67 21.95 12.90
C ILE A 285 14.85 22.26 13.81
N GLN A 286 14.86 21.71 15.02
CA GLN A 286 15.92 21.93 16.02
C GLN A 286 17.12 20.99 15.85
N PHE A 287 17.07 20.06 14.91
CA PHE A 287 18.13 19.08 14.74
C PHE A 287 19.34 19.73 14.07
N GLU A 288 20.41 19.89 14.84
CA GLU A 288 21.72 20.32 14.37
C GLU A 288 22.52 19.11 13.88
N ASP A 289 23.06 19.25 12.66
CA ASP A 289 24.02 18.32 12.09
C ASP A 289 25.31 18.39 12.91
N GLY A 290 25.90 17.24 13.22
CA GLY A 290 27.19 17.21 13.91
C GLY A 290 28.33 17.73 13.02
N PRO A 291 29.57 17.80 13.55
CA PRO A 291 30.74 17.97 12.72
C PRO A 291 30.82 16.85 11.68
N LEU A 292 31.27 17.16 10.46
CA LEU A 292 31.68 16.12 9.51
C LEU A 292 32.87 15.40 10.14
N GLU A 293 32.73 14.12 10.47
CA GLU A 293 33.90 13.34 10.85
C GLU A 293 34.89 13.36 9.69
N PRO A 294 36.18 13.64 9.93
CA PRO A 294 37.17 13.58 8.89
C PRO A 294 37.14 12.17 8.29
N ALA A 295 37.12 12.09 6.95
CA ALA A 295 37.26 10.82 6.25
C ALA A 295 38.42 10.05 6.90
N GLU A 296 38.14 8.83 7.38
CA GLU A 296 39.15 7.96 7.96
C GLU A 296 40.37 8.01 7.02
N PRO A 297 41.56 8.40 7.50
CA PRO A 297 42.73 8.47 6.63
C PRO A 297 42.89 7.08 6.04
N ASP A 298 42.88 7.01 4.71
CA ASP A 298 43.11 5.81 3.91
C ASP A 298 44.22 4.98 4.58
N VAL A 299 43.82 3.97 5.36
CA VAL A 299 44.76 3.03 5.95
C VAL A 299 45.16 2.17 4.78
N ALA A 300 46.19 2.62 4.07
CA ALA A 300 46.84 1.89 3.01
C ALA A 300 47.11 0.45 3.47
N PRO A 301 46.90 -0.54 2.58
CA PRO A 301 46.68 -1.94 2.93
C PRO A 301 47.83 -2.62 3.68
#